data_AF-A0A2N3J1V8-F1
#
_entry.id   AF-A0A2N3J1V8-F1
#
_cell.length_a   1.000
_cell.length_b   1.000
_cell.length_c   1.000
_cell.angle_alpha   90.00
_cell.angle_beta   90.00
_cell.angle_gamma   90.00
#
_symmetry.space_group_name_H-M   'P 1'
#
loop_
_entity.id
_entity.type
_entity.pdbx_description
1 polymer ?
#
loop_
_entity_poly.entity_id
_entity_poly.type
_entity_poly.pdbx_seq_one_letter_code
_entity_poly.pdbx_strand_id
1 'polypeptide(L)'
;MKWFKKSLFVALCATPFIFVSLLWLKYPTWIAHEWMFGKLLVGKVFAPSLGEFGDVYGALNTLFSGLAFSGVIISIAIQSAELRATRKEMEAQVSQFELQTKAMQKQVFESTFFNMISLHNSMSSRMRDGDVFSNMCNELNNNAQHIDITQADDSDLLLYLKVIYGHFMSNNYDKIGHYFRYLYQVFNFIELSNFTFDEKKIYANILRAQISNQEFNLLFINCLCYGRSDKFKKLVEKYSFFEHVYYNEIAIFVDALNHNLGFHYGDGSTVYSLKDVKLLYLPSAFDVLDDA
;
A
#
# COMPACT_ATOMS: atom_id res chain seq x y z
N MET A 1 -27.78 -8.25 -32.90
CA MET A 1 -26.93 -8.15 -34.11
C MET A 1 -25.78 -9.17 -34.17
N LYS A 2 -25.02 -9.44 -33.08
CA LYS A 2 -23.93 -10.45 -33.06
C LYS A 2 -24.42 -11.91 -33.28
N TRP A 3 -25.57 -12.28 -32.74
CA TRP A 3 -26.15 -13.62 -32.88
C TRP A 3 -26.57 -13.95 -34.33
N PHE A 4 -27.14 -12.97 -35.04
CA PHE A 4 -27.55 -13.12 -36.44
C PHE A 4 -26.35 -13.36 -37.37
N LYS A 5 -25.22 -12.67 -37.13
CA LYS A 5 -23.96 -12.89 -37.86
C LYS A 5 -23.36 -14.27 -37.59
N LYS A 6 -23.47 -14.78 -36.36
CA LYS A 6 -23.00 -16.13 -35.98
C LYS A 6 -23.84 -17.22 -36.64
N SER A 7 -25.16 -17.08 -36.64
CA SER A 7 -26.09 -18.01 -37.31
C SER A 7 -25.89 -18.05 -38.83
N LEU A 8 -25.73 -16.88 -39.46
CA LEU A 8 -25.47 -16.77 -40.91
C LEU A 8 -24.14 -17.42 -41.30
N PHE A 9 -23.09 -17.24 -40.50
CA PHE A 9 -21.77 -17.85 -40.73
C PHE A 9 -21.81 -19.37 -40.61
N VAL A 10 -22.50 -19.90 -39.60
CA VAL A 10 -22.68 -21.35 -39.42
C VAL A 10 -23.44 -21.96 -40.60
N ALA A 11 -24.50 -21.30 -41.07
CA ALA A 11 -25.24 -21.74 -42.25
C ALA A 11 -24.35 -21.75 -43.52
N LEU A 12 -23.53 -20.70 -43.73
CA LEU A 12 -22.60 -20.59 -44.86
C LEU A 12 -21.50 -21.66 -44.86
N CYS A 13 -21.04 -22.09 -43.69
CA CYS A 13 -20.05 -23.17 -43.57
C CYS A 13 -20.67 -24.57 -43.67
N ALA A 14 -21.94 -24.74 -43.30
CA ALA A 14 -22.62 -26.04 -43.34
C ALA A 14 -23.12 -26.41 -44.74
N THR A 15 -23.49 -25.43 -45.57
CA THR A 15 -24.05 -25.67 -46.91
C THR A 15 -23.13 -26.46 -47.86
N PRO A 16 -21.80 -26.21 -47.95
CA PRO A 16 -20.91 -26.99 -48.81
C PRO A 16 -20.75 -28.43 -48.32
N PHE A 17 -20.73 -28.64 -47.00
CA PHE A 17 -20.66 -29.96 -46.39
C PHE A 17 -21.91 -30.79 -46.66
N ILE A 18 -23.09 -30.19 -46.51
CA ILE A 18 -24.37 -30.84 -46.82
C ILE A 18 -24.43 -31.18 -48.31
N PHE A 19 -24.02 -30.24 -49.17
CA PHE A 19 -23.99 -30.46 -50.62
C PHE A 19 -23.05 -31.61 -51.02
N VAL A 20 -21.81 -31.63 -50.52
CA VAL A 20 -20.86 -32.72 -50.82
C VAL A 20 -21.31 -34.05 -50.22
N SER A 21 -21.97 -34.05 -49.06
CA SER A 21 -22.55 -35.27 -48.47
C SER A 21 -23.72 -35.82 -49.29
N LEU A 22 -24.57 -34.95 -49.82
CA LEU A 22 -25.66 -35.34 -50.72
C LEU A 22 -25.12 -35.86 -52.07
N LEU A 23 -24.09 -35.22 -52.61
CA LEU A 23 -23.37 -35.72 -53.78
C LEU A 23 -22.79 -37.10 -53.50
N TRP A 24 -22.17 -37.32 -52.34
CA TRP A 24 -21.63 -38.62 -51.93
C TRP A 24 -22.67 -39.74 -51.93
N LEU A 25 -23.88 -39.47 -51.42
CA LEU A 25 -24.97 -40.44 -51.38
C LEU A 25 -25.58 -40.75 -52.76
N LYS A 26 -25.64 -39.76 -53.66
CA LYS A 26 -26.25 -39.90 -55.00
C LYS A 26 -25.27 -40.36 -56.07
N TYR A 27 -23.97 -40.15 -55.85
CA TYR A 27 -22.90 -40.50 -56.78
C TYR A 27 -22.92 -41.94 -57.31
N PRO A 28 -23.10 -43.01 -56.49
CA PRO A 28 -23.17 -44.39 -56.99
C PRO A 28 -24.38 -44.65 -57.89
N THR A 29 -25.52 -43.98 -57.64
CA THR A 29 -26.69 -44.11 -58.52
C THR A 29 -26.49 -43.40 -59.86
N TRP A 30 -25.73 -42.30 -59.85
CA TRP A 30 -25.46 -41.51 -61.04
C TRP A 30 -24.44 -42.18 -61.96
N ILE A 31 -23.37 -42.77 -61.41
CA ILE A 31 -22.33 -43.45 -62.21
C ILE A 31 -22.83 -44.72 -62.90
N ALA A 32 -23.91 -45.32 -62.39
CA ALA A 32 -24.56 -46.49 -62.99
C ALA A 32 -25.40 -46.18 -64.25
N HIS A 33 -25.71 -44.90 -64.52
CA HIS A 33 -26.48 -44.51 -65.70
C HIS A 33 -25.59 -44.41 -66.95
N GLU A 34 -26.01 -45.07 -68.05
CA GLU A 34 -25.29 -45.08 -69.34
C GLU A 34 -24.98 -43.69 -69.89
N TRP A 35 -25.80 -42.68 -69.58
CA TRP A 35 -25.62 -41.30 -70.05
C TRP A 35 -24.34 -40.62 -69.54
N MET A 36 -23.80 -41.01 -68.37
CA MET A 36 -22.68 -40.28 -67.77
C MET A 36 -21.29 -40.79 -68.19
N PHE A 37 -21.14 -42.10 -68.40
CA PHE A 37 -19.84 -42.73 -68.76
C PHE A 37 -19.93 -43.77 -69.88
N GLY A 38 -21.09 -43.92 -70.54
CA GLY A 38 -21.31 -44.92 -71.58
C GLY A 38 -21.16 -46.36 -71.08
N LYS A 39 -20.96 -47.32 -72.00
CA LYS A 39 -20.73 -48.75 -71.66
C LYS A 39 -19.35 -49.03 -71.00
N LEU A 40 -18.54 -48.01 -70.75
CA LEU A 40 -17.16 -48.14 -70.27
C LEU A 40 -17.07 -48.64 -68.82
N LEU A 41 -18.06 -48.30 -67.98
CA LEU A 41 -18.10 -48.68 -66.55
C LEU A 41 -19.29 -49.56 -66.17
N VAL A 42 -20.36 -49.56 -67.00
CA VAL A 42 -21.64 -50.25 -66.72
C VAL A 42 -21.47 -51.76 -66.51
N GLY A 43 -20.44 -52.41 -67.10
CA GLY A 43 -20.17 -53.83 -66.88
C GLY A 43 -19.34 -54.17 -65.63
N LYS A 44 -18.53 -53.23 -65.11
CA LYS A 44 -17.66 -53.44 -63.93
C LYS A 44 -18.33 -53.05 -62.60
N VAL A 45 -19.39 -52.25 -62.66
CA VAL A 45 -20.14 -51.79 -61.48
C VAL A 45 -20.99 -52.90 -60.82
N PHE A 46 -21.37 -53.95 -61.56
CA PHE A 46 -22.21 -55.04 -61.04
C PHE A 46 -21.44 -56.21 -60.39
N ALA A 47 -20.10 -56.27 -60.55
CA ALA A 47 -19.22 -57.20 -59.85
C ALA A 47 -17.81 -56.60 -59.63
N PRO A 48 -17.68 -55.48 -58.89
CA PRO A 48 -16.41 -54.79 -58.71
C PRO A 48 -15.51 -55.58 -57.76
N SER A 49 -14.22 -55.65 -58.08
CA SER A 49 -13.23 -55.94 -57.03
C SER A 49 -13.21 -54.78 -56.03
N LEU A 50 -12.94 -55.05 -54.75
CA LEU A 50 -12.95 -54.01 -53.70
C LEU A 50 -12.04 -52.80 -54.02
N GLY A 51 -11.02 -52.98 -54.87
CA GLY A 51 -10.16 -51.89 -55.36
C GLY A 51 -10.83 -50.95 -56.37
N GLU A 52 -11.54 -51.48 -57.37
CA GLU A 52 -12.19 -50.66 -58.43
C GLU A 52 -13.38 -49.84 -57.89
N PHE A 53 -14.03 -50.33 -56.82
CA PHE A 53 -15.05 -49.56 -56.11
C PHE A 53 -14.47 -48.32 -55.42
N GLY A 54 -13.23 -48.42 -54.91
CA GLY A 54 -12.51 -47.30 -54.28
C GLY A 54 -12.10 -46.22 -55.27
N ASP A 55 -11.68 -46.60 -56.47
CA ASP A 55 -11.25 -45.68 -57.53
C ASP A 55 -12.39 -44.75 -58.01
N VAL A 56 -13.61 -45.26 -58.02
CA VAL A 56 -14.82 -44.48 -58.36
C VAL A 56 -15.02 -43.32 -57.40
N TYR A 57 -14.78 -43.50 -56.10
CA TYR A 57 -14.97 -42.43 -55.10
C TYR A 57 -13.75 -41.51 -54.93
N GLY A 58 -12.65 -41.74 -55.65
CA GLY A 58 -11.38 -41.01 -55.45
C GLY A 58 -11.51 -39.49 -55.57
N ALA A 59 -12.16 -39.00 -56.63
CA ALA A 59 -12.36 -37.56 -56.85
C ALA A 59 -13.24 -36.92 -55.77
N LEU A 60 -14.27 -37.64 -55.32
CA LEU A 60 -15.23 -37.17 -54.33
C LEU A 60 -14.63 -37.18 -52.90
N ASN A 61 -13.84 -38.20 -52.56
CA ASN A 61 -13.07 -38.26 -51.32
C ASN A 61 -12.01 -37.15 -51.25
N THR A 62 -11.40 -36.80 -52.38
CA THR A 62 -10.46 -35.67 -52.47
C THR A 62 -11.17 -34.34 -52.20
N LEU A 63 -12.37 -34.14 -52.76
CA LEU A 63 -13.18 -32.95 -52.50
C LEU A 63 -13.61 -32.85 -51.03
N PHE A 64 -14.07 -33.95 -50.42
CA PHE A 64 -14.41 -34.00 -49.01
C PHE A 64 -13.19 -33.70 -48.11
N SER A 65 -12.03 -34.24 -48.46
CA SER A 65 -10.76 -33.98 -47.75
C SER A 65 -10.34 -32.50 -47.86
N GLY A 66 -10.52 -31.87 -49.02
CA GLY A 66 -10.25 -30.43 -49.22
C GLY A 66 -11.20 -29.52 -48.40
N LEU A 67 -12.47 -29.90 -48.28
CA LEU A 67 -13.43 -29.20 -47.40
C LEU A 67 -13.09 -29.38 -45.92
N ALA A 68 -12.74 -30.60 -45.49
CA ALA A 68 -12.27 -30.85 -44.14
C ALA A 68 -11.03 -30.02 -43.80
N PHE A 69 -10.05 -29.97 -44.70
CA PHE A 69 -8.84 -29.16 -44.56
C PHE A 69 -9.15 -27.65 -44.50
N SER A 70 -10.06 -27.17 -45.33
CA SER A 70 -10.53 -25.77 -45.31
C SER A 70 -11.21 -25.43 -43.97
N GLY A 71 -12.01 -26.35 -43.43
CA GLY A 71 -12.60 -26.23 -42.10
C GLY A 71 -11.54 -26.06 -41.00
N VAL A 72 -10.49 -26.90 -41.04
CA VAL A 72 -9.35 -26.81 -40.11
C VAL A 72 -8.64 -25.46 -40.20
N ILE A 73 -8.36 -24.95 -41.42
CA ILE A 73 -7.74 -23.63 -41.61
C ILE A 73 -8.60 -22.51 -41.00
N ILE A 74 -9.91 -22.54 -41.26
CA ILE A 74 -10.85 -21.56 -40.70
C ILE A 74 -10.87 -21.65 -39.18
N SER A 75 -10.90 -22.86 -38.62
CA SER A 75 -10.82 -23.06 -37.17
C SER A 75 -9.54 -22.50 -36.57
N ILE A 76 -8.38 -22.75 -37.19
CA ILE A 76 -7.09 -22.18 -36.75
C ILE A 76 -7.10 -20.65 -36.81
N ALA A 77 -7.68 -20.07 -37.87
CA ALA A 77 -7.78 -18.62 -38.00
C ALA A 77 -8.65 -18.00 -36.90
N ILE A 78 -9.79 -18.61 -36.58
CA ILE A 78 -10.68 -18.15 -35.51
C ILE A 78 -10.00 -18.30 -34.15
N GLN A 79 -9.40 -19.47 -33.85
CA GLN A 79 -8.68 -19.70 -32.60
C GLN A 79 -7.52 -18.71 -32.42
N SER A 80 -6.80 -18.39 -33.50
CA SER A 80 -5.73 -17.39 -33.48
C SER A 80 -6.25 -15.99 -33.18
N ALA A 81 -7.42 -15.63 -33.71
CA ALA A 81 -8.06 -14.35 -33.43
C ALA A 81 -8.55 -14.27 -31.97
N GLU A 82 -9.13 -15.35 -31.45
CA GLU A 82 -9.57 -15.45 -30.06
C GLU A 82 -8.40 -15.35 -29.08
N LEU A 83 -7.31 -16.11 -29.31
CA LEU A 83 -6.08 -16.02 -28.52
C LEU A 83 -5.49 -14.60 -28.50
N ARG A 84 -5.52 -13.90 -29.64
CA ARG A 84 -5.07 -12.50 -29.69
C ARG A 84 -5.97 -11.57 -28.86
N ALA A 85 -7.29 -11.77 -28.92
CA ALA A 85 -8.23 -11.00 -28.10
C ALA A 85 -8.02 -11.27 -26.60
N THR A 86 -7.87 -12.54 -26.21
CA THR A 86 -7.58 -12.94 -24.83
C THR A 86 -6.26 -12.36 -24.32
N ARG A 87 -5.19 -12.38 -25.14
CA ARG A 87 -3.90 -11.77 -24.77
C ARG A 87 -4.06 -10.27 -24.50
N LYS A 88 -4.78 -9.56 -25.37
CA LYS A 88 -5.04 -8.13 -25.20
C LYS A 88 -5.85 -7.81 -23.94
N GLU A 89 -6.86 -8.62 -23.63
CA GLU A 89 -7.65 -8.48 -22.39
C GLU A 89 -6.79 -8.75 -21.15
N MET A 90 -5.94 -9.77 -21.20
CA MET A 90 -5.02 -10.11 -20.11
C MET A 90 -4.00 -9.00 -19.86
N GLU A 91 -3.44 -8.39 -20.91
CA GLU A 91 -2.56 -7.22 -20.80
C GLU A 91 -3.26 -6.05 -20.08
N ALA A 92 -4.52 -5.76 -20.41
CA ALA A 92 -5.30 -4.74 -19.71
C ALA A 92 -5.53 -5.11 -18.24
N GLN A 93 -5.79 -6.39 -17.95
CA GLN A 93 -6.02 -6.89 -16.59
C GLN A 93 -4.77 -6.80 -15.71
N VAL A 94 -3.57 -6.98 -16.27
CA VAL A 94 -2.31 -6.81 -15.53
C VAL A 94 -2.22 -5.42 -14.92
N SER A 95 -2.51 -4.37 -15.70
CA SER A 95 -2.46 -2.99 -15.20
C SER A 95 -3.50 -2.74 -14.09
N GLN A 96 -4.70 -3.32 -14.21
CA GLN A 96 -5.74 -3.22 -13.19
C GLN A 96 -5.34 -3.96 -11.91
N PHE A 97 -4.74 -5.13 -12.05
CA PHE A 97 -4.25 -5.92 -10.92
C PHE A 97 -3.14 -5.19 -10.15
N GLU A 98 -2.24 -4.49 -10.85
CA GLU A 98 -1.22 -3.65 -10.21
C GLU A 98 -1.83 -2.50 -9.40
N LEU A 99 -2.80 -1.77 -9.97
CA LEU A 99 -3.51 -0.70 -9.27
C LEU A 99 -4.29 -1.24 -8.06
N GLN A 100 -4.96 -2.39 -8.21
CA GLN A 100 -5.67 -3.06 -7.12
C GLN A 100 -4.71 -3.49 -6.01
N THR A 101 -3.54 -4.03 -6.35
CA THR A 101 -2.53 -4.45 -5.38
C THR A 101 -2.03 -3.25 -4.58
N LYS A 102 -1.76 -2.11 -5.24
CA LYS A 102 -1.37 -0.87 -4.56
C LYS A 102 -2.46 -0.35 -3.62
N ALA A 103 -3.72 -0.34 -4.08
CA ALA A 103 -4.86 0.08 -3.26
C ALA A 103 -5.04 -0.83 -2.04
N MET A 104 -4.91 -2.14 -2.23
CA MET A 104 -5.00 -3.14 -1.15
C MET A 104 -3.87 -2.97 -0.13
N GLN A 105 -2.62 -2.75 -0.57
CA GLN A 105 -1.50 -2.48 0.33
C GLN A 105 -1.74 -1.22 1.18
N LYS A 106 -2.27 -0.15 0.56
CA LYS A 106 -2.66 1.07 1.29
C LYS A 106 -3.75 0.78 2.31
N GLN A 107 -4.78 0.03 1.94
CA GLN A 107 -5.85 -0.37 2.87
C GLN A 107 -5.33 -1.20 4.06
N VAL A 108 -4.43 -2.16 3.82
CA VAL A 108 -3.81 -2.97 4.89
C VAL A 108 -2.98 -2.10 5.82
N PHE A 109 -2.20 -1.16 5.27
CA PHE A 109 -1.47 -0.18 6.06
C PHE A 109 -2.42 0.65 6.92
N GLU A 110 -3.45 1.26 6.32
CA GLU A 110 -4.39 2.15 7.02
C GLU A 110 -5.13 1.40 8.13
N SER A 111 -5.58 0.17 7.85
CA SER A 111 -6.20 -0.67 8.88
C SER A 111 -5.25 -0.92 10.05
N THR A 112 -3.98 -1.24 9.79
CA THR A 112 -2.97 -1.46 10.84
C THR A 112 -2.68 -0.16 11.60
N PHE A 113 -2.51 0.95 10.89
CA PHE A 113 -2.27 2.27 11.47
C PHE A 113 -3.42 2.70 12.40
N PHE A 114 -4.67 2.63 11.94
CA PHE A 114 -5.82 3.03 12.76
C PHE A 114 -6.04 2.09 13.95
N ASN A 115 -5.72 0.81 13.83
CA ASN A 115 -5.67 -0.10 14.99
C ASN A 115 -4.60 0.33 16.00
N MET A 116 -3.40 0.72 15.53
CA MET A 116 -2.35 1.24 16.42
C MET A 116 -2.76 2.55 17.11
N ILE A 117 -3.48 3.43 16.41
CA ILE A 117 -4.06 4.66 16.98
C ILE A 117 -5.13 4.34 18.02
N SER A 118 -6.01 3.37 17.76
CA SER A 118 -7.03 2.95 18.72
C SER A 118 -6.40 2.41 20.02
N LEU A 119 -5.35 1.60 19.90
CA LEU A 119 -4.56 1.13 21.05
C LEU A 119 -3.87 2.30 21.76
N HIS A 120 -3.28 3.25 21.03
CA HIS A 120 -2.70 4.47 21.61
C HIS A 120 -3.74 5.23 22.44
N ASN A 121 -4.91 5.50 21.86
CA ASN A 121 -6.00 6.22 22.52
C ASN A 121 -6.49 5.47 23.75
N SER A 122 -6.51 4.14 23.73
CA SER A 122 -6.87 3.32 24.90
C SER A 122 -5.85 3.43 26.04
N MET A 123 -4.56 3.55 25.73
CA MET A 123 -3.52 3.80 26.74
C MET A 123 -3.59 5.23 27.25
N SER A 124 -3.69 6.20 26.33
CA SER A 124 -3.75 7.62 26.61
C SER A 124 -4.98 7.96 27.46
N SER A 125 -6.16 7.42 27.15
CA SER A 125 -7.37 7.64 27.93
C SER A 125 -7.21 7.15 29.37
N ARG A 126 -6.70 5.93 29.58
CA ARG A 126 -6.45 5.39 30.93
C ARG A 126 -5.48 6.25 31.74
N MET A 127 -4.49 6.84 31.09
CA MET A 127 -3.53 7.75 31.73
C MET A 127 -4.15 9.13 32.00
N ARG A 128 -4.99 9.65 31.10
CA ARG A 128 -5.71 10.92 31.29
C ARG A 128 -6.76 10.84 32.38
N ASP A 129 -7.55 9.77 32.41
CA ASP A 129 -8.62 9.58 33.40
C ASP A 129 -8.07 9.47 34.85
N GLY A 130 -6.80 9.08 35.00
CA GLY A 130 -6.09 9.03 36.27
C GLY A 130 -5.21 10.26 36.56
N ASP A 131 -5.36 11.34 35.80
CA ASP A 131 -4.53 12.56 35.87
C ASP A 131 -3.01 12.31 35.81
N VAL A 132 -2.60 11.18 35.20
CA VAL A 132 -1.21 10.71 35.22
C VAL A 132 -0.28 11.70 34.51
N PHE A 133 -0.69 12.23 33.36
CA PHE A 133 0.12 13.19 32.60
C PHE A 133 0.25 14.53 33.33
N SER A 134 -0.83 15.03 33.92
CA SER A 134 -0.83 16.25 34.73
C SER A 134 0.14 16.11 35.92
N ASN A 135 0.04 15.00 36.65
CA ASN A 135 0.93 14.69 37.77
C ASN A 135 2.39 14.58 37.33
N MET A 136 2.66 13.95 36.18
CA MET A 136 4.01 13.86 35.61
C MET A 136 4.58 15.23 35.20
N CYS A 137 3.77 16.12 34.62
CA CYS A 137 4.20 17.49 34.33
C CYS A 137 4.57 18.24 35.61
N ASN A 138 3.75 18.11 36.66
CA ASN A 138 4.04 18.72 37.96
C ASN A 138 5.32 18.15 38.60
N GLU A 139 5.51 16.83 38.55
CA GLU A 139 6.75 16.19 39.02
C GLU A 139 7.99 16.67 38.24
N LEU A 140 7.87 16.81 36.92
CA LEU A 140 8.95 17.33 36.08
C LEU A 140 9.28 18.80 36.43
N ASN A 141 8.26 19.64 36.64
CA ASN A 141 8.43 21.03 37.06
C ASN A 141 9.04 21.14 38.48
N ASN A 142 8.59 20.30 39.41
CA ASN A 142 9.15 20.24 40.76
C ASN A 142 10.63 19.86 40.74
N ASN A 143 11.00 18.87 39.91
CA ASN A 143 12.40 18.51 39.71
C ASN A 143 13.19 19.67 39.11
N ALA A 144 12.65 20.38 38.12
CA ALA A 144 13.31 21.56 37.56
C ALA A 144 13.57 22.66 38.60
N GLN A 145 12.62 22.88 39.53
CA GLN A 145 12.73 23.91 40.58
C GLN A 145 13.69 23.59 41.72
N HIS A 146 13.92 22.32 42.04
CA HIS A 146 14.56 21.93 43.32
C HIS A 146 15.73 20.96 43.18
N ILE A 147 16.06 20.52 41.96
CA ILE A 147 17.19 19.61 41.79
C ILE A 147 18.49 20.29 42.22
N ASP A 148 19.32 19.56 42.97
CA ASP A 148 20.66 20.01 43.35
C ASP A 148 21.57 19.92 42.13
N ILE A 149 22.05 21.08 41.68
CA ILE A 149 22.80 21.25 40.44
C ILE A 149 24.28 21.51 40.66
N THR A 150 24.77 21.27 41.88
CA THR A 150 26.18 21.43 42.27
C THR A 150 27.19 20.67 41.38
N GLN A 151 26.76 19.75 40.51
CA GLN A 151 27.62 19.01 39.57
C GLN A 151 27.34 19.29 38.08
N ALA A 152 26.33 20.09 37.73
CA ALA A 152 26.07 20.46 36.34
C ALA A 152 26.88 21.71 35.98
N ASP A 153 27.49 21.71 34.80
CA ASP A 153 27.98 22.97 34.21
C ASP A 153 26.75 23.73 33.70
N ASP A 154 26.30 24.71 34.47
CA ASP A 154 25.09 25.50 34.20
C ASP A 154 25.20 26.37 32.94
N SER A 155 26.33 26.34 32.24
CA SER A 155 26.46 26.95 30.90
C SER A 155 25.86 26.09 29.78
N ASP A 156 25.64 24.79 30.00
CA ASP A 156 25.05 23.87 29.03
C ASP A 156 23.59 23.52 29.40
N LEU A 157 22.65 24.26 28.79
CA LEU A 157 21.21 24.03 28.93
C LEU A 157 20.82 22.57 28.67
N LEU A 158 21.41 21.90 27.67
CA LEU A 158 21.04 20.53 27.34
C LEU A 158 21.50 19.56 28.43
N LEU A 159 22.69 19.76 28.98
CA LEU A 159 23.20 18.98 30.11
C LEU A 159 22.29 19.17 31.34
N TYR A 160 21.92 20.41 31.63
CA TYR A 160 21.02 20.76 32.72
C TYR A 160 19.66 20.05 32.60
N LEU A 161 19.03 20.13 31.42
CA LEU A 161 17.78 19.44 31.12
C LEU A 161 17.89 17.93 31.27
N LYS A 162 19.02 17.33 30.87
CA LYS A 162 19.27 15.88 31.00
C LYS A 162 19.33 15.43 32.45
N VAL A 163 19.92 16.23 33.35
CA VAL A 163 19.99 15.92 34.78
C VAL A 163 18.57 15.90 35.38
N ILE A 164 17.78 16.95 35.15
CA ILE A 164 16.38 17.05 35.61
C ILE A 164 15.55 15.89 35.07
N TYR A 165 15.65 15.63 33.76
CA TYR A 165 14.90 14.58 33.13
C TYR A 165 15.33 13.19 33.60
N GLY A 166 16.61 13.00 33.93
CA GLY A 166 17.13 11.76 34.52
C GLY A 166 16.45 11.42 35.85
N HIS A 167 16.31 12.41 36.74
CA HIS A 167 15.57 12.27 38.00
C HIS A 167 14.08 12.05 37.80
N PHE A 168 13.47 12.72 36.82
CA PHE A 168 12.08 12.45 36.46
C PHE A 168 11.89 11.00 35.99
N MET A 169 12.78 10.52 35.14
CA MET A 169 12.70 9.17 34.57
C MET A 169 12.96 8.08 35.59
N SER A 170 13.82 8.28 36.60
CA SER A 170 14.04 7.27 37.64
C SER A 170 12.76 6.89 38.39
N ASN A 171 11.82 7.83 38.51
CA ASN A 171 10.54 7.61 39.21
C ASN A 171 9.39 7.23 38.28
N ASN A 172 9.47 7.60 37.00
CA ASN A 172 8.35 7.48 36.05
C ASN A 172 8.57 6.52 34.89
N TYR A 173 9.75 5.91 34.76
CA TYR A 173 10.11 5.06 33.62
C TYR A 173 9.06 3.98 33.31
N ASP A 174 8.60 3.27 34.34
CA ASP A 174 7.67 2.15 34.18
C ASP A 174 6.30 2.60 33.65
N LYS A 175 5.92 3.85 33.93
CA LYS A 175 4.65 4.43 33.50
C LYS A 175 4.76 5.03 32.09
N ILE A 176 5.71 5.94 31.86
CA ILE A 176 5.79 6.75 30.63
C ILE A 176 6.71 6.15 29.56
N GLY A 177 7.70 5.36 29.95
CA GLY A 177 8.69 4.80 29.01
C GLY A 177 8.07 3.84 28.00
N HIS A 178 7.14 2.99 28.44
CA HIS A 178 6.39 2.10 27.55
C HIS A 178 5.49 2.89 26.58
N TYR A 179 4.84 3.94 27.07
CA TYR A 179 3.99 4.81 26.28
C TYR A 179 4.78 5.49 25.13
N PHE A 180 5.93 6.11 25.42
CA PHE A 180 6.75 6.75 24.38
C PHE A 180 7.37 5.74 23.42
N ARG A 181 7.78 4.56 23.91
CA ARG A 181 8.25 3.49 23.02
C ARG A 181 7.16 3.06 22.04
N TYR A 182 5.93 2.93 22.51
CA TYR A 182 4.80 2.59 21.65
C TYR A 182 4.54 3.70 20.64
N LEU A 183 4.51 4.96 21.07
CA LEU A 183 4.32 6.11 20.19
C LEU A 183 5.41 6.17 19.09
N TYR A 184 6.66 5.91 19.47
CA TYR A 184 7.76 5.75 18.51
C TYR A 184 7.50 4.62 17.52
N GLN A 185 6.94 3.48 17.91
CA GLN A 185 6.62 2.40 16.98
C GLN A 185 5.54 2.79 15.97
N VAL A 186 4.56 3.62 16.35
CA VAL A 186 3.57 4.15 15.39
C VAL A 186 4.28 5.02 14.35
N PHE A 187 5.18 5.90 14.79
CA PHE A 187 6.01 6.70 13.89
C PHE A 187 6.90 5.86 12.98
N ASN A 188 7.57 4.86 13.54
CA ASN A 188 8.45 3.97 12.81
C ASN A 188 7.66 3.15 11.77
N PHE A 189 6.41 2.77 12.08
CA PHE A 189 5.50 2.13 11.14
C PHE A 189 5.18 3.04 9.94
N ILE A 190 4.92 4.34 10.17
CA ILE A 190 4.76 5.33 9.10
C ILE A 190 6.06 5.45 8.28
N GLU A 191 7.20 5.57 8.95
CA GLU A 191 8.51 5.76 8.31
C GLU A 191 8.88 4.60 7.37
N LEU A 192 8.62 3.36 7.80
CA LEU A 192 8.93 2.15 7.03
C LEU A 192 7.98 1.88 5.86
N SER A 193 6.88 2.62 5.75
CA SER A 193 5.94 2.46 4.62
C SER A 193 6.58 2.91 3.29
N ASN A 194 6.09 2.34 2.19
CA ASN A 194 6.54 2.69 0.83
C ASN A 194 5.86 3.95 0.25
N PHE A 195 5.27 4.79 1.11
CA PHE A 195 4.61 6.01 0.71
C PHE A 195 5.57 7.16 0.44
N THR A 196 5.08 8.18 -0.26
CA THR A 196 5.82 9.44 -0.43
C THR A 196 5.95 10.16 0.92
N PHE A 197 6.86 11.14 0.99
CA PHE A 197 7.01 11.96 2.19
C PHE A 197 5.70 12.67 2.57
N ASP A 198 4.97 13.22 1.59
CA ASP A 198 3.71 13.94 1.82
C ASP A 198 2.63 13.03 2.40
N GLU A 199 2.50 11.80 1.85
CA GLU A 199 1.59 10.80 2.39
C GLU A 199 1.96 10.42 3.83
N LYS A 200 3.26 10.23 4.12
CA LYS A 200 3.74 9.97 5.50
C LYS A 200 3.44 11.14 6.44
N LYS A 201 3.65 12.38 5.99
CA LYS A 201 3.36 13.61 6.77
C LYS A 201 1.87 13.69 7.13
N ILE A 202 0.97 13.26 6.24
CA ILE A 202 -0.48 13.16 6.55
C ILE A 202 -0.72 12.21 7.74
N TYR A 203 -0.17 11.00 7.73
CA TYR A 203 -0.36 10.05 8.84
C TYR A 203 0.31 10.52 10.14
N ALA A 204 1.48 11.17 10.05
CA ALA A 204 2.14 11.76 11.21
C ALA A 204 1.29 12.89 11.81
N ASN A 205 0.64 13.71 10.98
CA ASN A 205 -0.30 14.75 11.44
C ASN A 205 -1.57 14.17 12.08
N ILE A 206 -2.09 13.06 11.55
CA ILE A 206 -3.20 12.34 12.19
C ILE A 206 -2.79 11.86 13.58
N LEU A 207 -1.60 11.25 13.71
CA LEU A 207 -1.06 10.83 15.00
C LEU A 207 -0.91 12.01 15.95
N ARG A 208 -0.36 13.14 15.48
CA ARG A 208 -0.19 14.37 16.25
C ARG A 208 -1.49 14.84 16.88
N ALA A 209 -2.58 14.81 16.10
CA ALA A 209 -3.90 15.24 16.55
C ALA A 209 -4.50 14.36 17.67
N GLN A 210 -3.94 13.17 17.93
CA GLN A 210 -4.38 12.30 19.02
C GLN A 210 -3.70 12.60 20.36
N ILE A 211 -2.61 13.38 20.34
CA ILE A 211 -1.77 13.65 21.52
C ILE A 211 -2.26 14.91 22.22
N SER A 212 -2.55 14.83 23.52
CA SER A 212 -2.91 16.00 24.33
C SER A 212 -1.70 16.90 24.61
N ASN A 213 -1.96 18.16 24.99
CA ASN A 213 -0.88 19.10 25.29
C ASN A 213 0.10 18.58 26.36
N GLN A 214 -0.39 17.94 27.43
CA GLN A 214 0.49 17.41 28.50
C GLN A 214 1.39 16.28 27.99
N GLU A 215 0.83 15.31 27.26
CA GLU A 215 1.58 14.24 26.59
C GLU A 215 2.66 14.82 25.67
N PHE A 216 2.27 15.86 24.97
CA PHE A 216 3.10 16.55 24.01
C PHE A 216 4.31 17.23 24.67
N ASN A 217 4.15 17.88 25.82
CA ASN A 217 5.27 18.50 26.56
C ASN A 217 6.24 17.45 27.12
N LEU A 218 5.69 16.38 27.69
CA LEU A 218 6.51 15.28 28.19
C LEU A 218 7.31 14.64 27.05
N LEU A 219 6.70 14.50 25.87
CA LEU A 219 7.39 14.03 24.66
C LEU A 219 8.48 15.01 24.21
N PHE A 220 8.18 16.31 24.22
CA PHE A 220 9.12 17.36 23.84
C PHE A 220 10.39 17.31 24.70
N ILE A 221 10.28 17.16 26.02
CA ILE A 221 11.45 17.04 26.89
C ILE A 221 12.11 15.65 26.74
N ASN A 222 11.32 14.57 26.58
CA ASN A 222 11.86 13.22 26.35
C ASN A 222 12.81 13.17 25.16
N CYS A 223 12.38 13.70 24.01
CA CYS A 223 13.14 13.68 22.78
C CYS A 223 14.46 14.47 22.87
N LEU A 224 14.55 15.49 23.73
CA LEU A 224 15.78 16.24 24.00
C LEU A 224 16.75 15.50 24.93
N CYS A 225 16.20 14.91 26.00
CA CYS A 225 17.01 14.54 27.15
C CYS A 225 17.33 13.04 27.22
N TYR A 226 16.45 12.18 26.69
CA TYR A 226 16.60 10.75 26.86
C TYR A 226 17.60 10.19 25.84
N GLY A 227 18.75 9.69 26.29
CA GLY A 227 19.80 9.21 25.36
C GLY A 227 19.40 8.05 24.43
N ARG A 228 18.22 7.44 24.60
CA ARG A 228 17.69 6.42 23.68
C ARG A 228 16.58 6.93 22.76
N SER A 229 16.21 8.22 22.83
CA SER A 229 15.19 8.83 21.98
C SER A 229 15.74 9.47 20.70
N ASP A 230 17.04 9.34 20.38
CA ASP A 230 17.64 9.98 19.19
C ASP A 230 16.89 9.66 17.89
N LYS A 231 16.46 8.40 17.72
CA LYS A 231 15.65 7.98 16.56
C LYS A 231 14.27 8.63 16.58
N PHE A 232 13.70 8.82 17.76
CA PHE A 232 12.40 9.45 17.91
C PHE A 232 12.50 10.96 17.64
N LYS A 233 13.53 11.63 18.19
CA LYS A 233 13.88 13.03 17.91
C LYS A 233 13.95 13.30 16.40
N LYS A 234 14.68 12.46 15.66
CA LYS A 234 14.77 12.58 14.20
C LYS A 234 13.42 12.51 13.48
N LEU A 235 12.50 11.68 13.97
CA LEU A 235 11.17 11.53 13.36
C LEU A 235 10.27 12.73 13.67
N VAL A 236 10.27 13.21 14.91
CA VAL A 236 9.48 14.42 15.26
C VAL A 236 10.02 15.66 14.54
N GLU A 237 11.33 15.74 14.32
CA GLU A 237 11.97 16.80 13.51
C GLU A 237 11.68 16.67 12.01
N LYS A 238 11.65 15.45 11.47
CA LYS A 238 11.39 15.18 10.06
C LYS A 238 9.95 15.51 9.65
N TYR A 239 9.00 15.26 10.54
CA TYR A 239 7.57 15.39 10.24
C TYR A 239 6.93 16.68 10.77
N SER A 240 7.74 17.69 11.14
CA SER A 240 7.25 18.95 11.71
C SER A 240 6.29 18.74 12.89
N PHE A 241 6.57 17.75 13.74
CA PHE A 241 5.59 17.32 14.74
C PHE A 241 5.30 18.38 15.80
N PHE A 242 6.22 19.34 15.97
CA PHE A 242 6.15 20.47 16.87
C PHE A 242 5.61 21.76 16.20
N GLU A 243 4.87 21.69 15.10
CA GLU A 243 4.33 22.89 14.43
C GLU A 243 3.27 23.64 15.28
N HIS A 244 2.31 22.95 15.87
CA HIS A 244 1.17 23.57 16.58
C HIS A 244 1.20 23.32 18.10
N VAL A 245 2.39 23.33 18.69
CA VAL A 245 2.54 23.11 20.13
C VAL A 245 1.94 24.26 20.91
N TYR A 246 1.14 23.94 21.92
CA TYR A 246 0.78 24.92 22.92
C TYR A 246 1.89 25.04 23.98
N TYR A 247 2.71 26.08 23.84
CA TYR A 247 3.95 26.22 24.61
C TYR A 247 3.76 26.63 26.09
N ASN A 248 2.55 26.83 26.59
CA ASN A 248 2.31 27.32 27.95
C ASN A 248 2.98 26.45 29.02
N GLU A 249 2.84 25.13 28.88
CA GLU A 249 3.41 24.16 29.82
C GLU A 249 4.93 24.08 29.71
N ILE A 250 5.49 24.26 28.51
CA ILE A 250 6.95 24.36 28.32
C ILE A 250 7.46 25.66 28.94
N ALA A 251 6.71 26.76 28.83
CA ALA A 251 7.04 28.02 29.48
C ALA A 251 7.03 27.88 31.01
N ILE A 252 6.02 27.22 31.60
CA ILE A 252 5.98 26.91 33.03
C ILE A 252 7.21 26.08 33.45
N PHE A 253 7.59 25.09 32.65
CA PHE A 253 8.80 24.31 32.90
C PHE A 253 10.06 25.18 32.84
N VAL A 254 10.17 26.08 31.86
CA VAL A 254 11.30 27.03 31.76
C VAL A 254 11.34 28.00 32.95
N ASP A 255 10.20 28.49 33.41
CA ASP A 255 10.11 29.34 34.60
C ASP A 255 10.58 28.58 35.85
N ALA A 256 10.20 27.30 35.96
CA ALA A 256 10.69 26.39 36.99
C ALA A 256 12.22 26.22 36.96
N LEU A 257 12.82 26.08 35.77
CA LEU A 257 14.29 26.03 35.61
C LEU A 257 14.96 27.31 36.10
N ASN A 258 14.44 28.46 35.66
CA ASN A 258 14.98 29.78 36.00
C ASN A 258 14.83 30.11 37.47
N HIS A 259 13.75 29.65 38.11
CA HIS A 259 13.58 29.80 39.55
C HIS A 259 14.75 29.13 40.29
N ASN A 260 15.06 27.87 39.97
CA ASN A 260 16.18 27.15 40.59
C ASN A 260 17.51 27.89 40.39
N LEU A 261 17.81 28.28 39.15
CA LEU A 261 19.04 29.02 38.81
C LEU A 261 19.11 30.37 39.55
N GLY A 262 18.00 31.11 39.64
CA GLY A 262 17.94 32.38 40.37
C GLY A 262 18.28 32.24 41.86
N PHE A 263 17.89 31.13 42.49
CA PHE A 263 18.30 30.80 43.86
C PHE A 263 19.80 30.49 43.98
N HIS A 264 20.38 29.82 42.98
CA HIS A 264 21.80 29.47 42.98
C HIS A 264 22.73 30.66 42.64
N TYR A 265 22.31 31.55 41.74
CA TYR A 265 23.11 32.68 41.25
C TYR A 265 22.83 34.02 41.94
N GLY A 266 21.73 34.12 42.69
CA GLY A 266 21.47 35.26 43.59
C GLY A 266 21.07 36.58 42.92
N ASP A 267 20.84 36.61 41.60
CA ASP A 267 20.46 37.84 40.88
C ASP A 267 19.00 37.88 40.37
N GLY A 268 18.25 36.79 40.51
CA GLY A 268 16.84 36.68 40.08
C GLY A 268 16.62 36.87 38.56
N SER A 269 17.68 36.84 37.74
CA SER A 269 17.58 36.99 36.29
C SER A 269 17.10 35.71 35.61
N THR A 270 16.36 35.91 34.52
CA THR A 270 15.95 34.84 33.62
C THR A 270 17.15 34.38 32.82
N VAL A 271 17.65 33.17 33.10
CA VAL A 271 18.84 32.61 32.43
C VAL A 271 18.49 32.04 31.06
N TYR A 272 17.36 31.33 30.96
CA TYR A 272 16.90 30.69 29.74
C TYR A 272 15.50 31.14 29.33
N SER A 273 15.30 31.28 28.03
CA SER A 273 13.99 31.54 27.44
C SER A 273 13.43 30.29 26.77
N LEU A 274 12.12 30.30 26.47
CA LEU A 274 11.49 29.28 25.63
C LEU A 274 12.20 29.11 24.28
N LYS A 275 12.76 30.20 23.72
CA LYS A 275 13.49 30.17 22.46
C LYS A 275 14.74 29.31 22.56
N ASP A 276 15.46 29.39 23.67
CA ASP A 276 16.70 28.64 23.89
C ASP A 276 16.44 27.13 23.93
N VAL A 277 15.34 26.73 24.58
CA VAL A 277 14.91 25.32 24.58
C VAL A 277 14.48 24.86 23.18
N LYS A 278 13.76 25.71 22.42
CA LYS A 278 13.37 25.38 21.03
C LYS A 278 14.57 25.21 20.11
N LEU A 279 15.65 25.98 20.30
CA LEU A 279 16.88 25.88 19.51
C LEU A 279 17.64 24.56 19.71
N LEU A 280 17.27 23.75 20.70
CA LEU A 280 17.79 22.39 20.86
C LEU A 280 17.21 21.40 19.82
N TYR A 281 16.19 21.80 19.07
CA TYR A 281 15.63 21.07 17.93
C TYR A 281 16.04 21.71 16.60
N LEU A 282 16.03 20.90 15.54
CA LEU A 282 16.13 21.43 14.18
C LEU A 282 14.90 22.31 13.85
N PRO A 283 15.05 23.39 13.04
CA PRO A 283 13.92 24.22 12.62
C PRO A 283 12.78 23.45 11.96
N SER A 284 13.11 22.36 11.25
CA SER A 284 12.15 21.46 10.61
C SER A 284 11.12 20.88 11.58
N ALA A 285 11.43 20.80 12.88
CA ALA A 285 10.51 20.27 13.87
C ALA A 285 9.25 21.13 14.03
N PHE A 286 9.30 22.42 13.70
CA PHE A 286 8.25 23.40 13.97
C PHE A 286 7.51 23.89 12.72
N ASP A 287 7.71 23.27 11.56
CA ASP A 287 7.25 23.77 10.24
C ASP A 287 7.62 25.24 10.00
N VAL A 288 8.81 25.64 10.45
CA VAL A 288 9.44 26.85 9.95
C VAL A 288 9.93 26.49 8.55
N LEU A 289 9.04 26.61 7.57
CA LEU A 289 9.46 26.95 6.23
C LEU A 289 10.41 28.14 6.40
N ASP A 290 11.61 28.04 5.83
CA ASP A 290 12.47 29.19 5.61
C ASP A 290 11.65 30.23 4.84
N ASP A 291 10.97 31.13 5.55
CA ASP A 291 10.65 32.46 5.05
C ASP A 291 11.95 33.28 5.14
N ALA A 292 12.89 32.96 4.25
CA ALA A 292 14.09 33.74 3.94
C ALA A 292 14.43 33.61 2.45
#